data_AF-A0A1Q5XUX0-F1
#
_entry.id   AF-A0A1Q5XUX0-F1
#
_cell.length_a   1.000
_cell.length_b   1.000
_cell.length_c   1.000
_cell.angle_alpha   90.00
_cell.angle_beta   90.00
_cell.angle_gamma   90.00
#
_symmetry.space_group_name_H-M   'P 1'
#
loop_
_entity.id
_entity.type
_entity.pdbx_description
1 polymer ?
#
loop_
_entity_poly.entity_id
_entity_poly.type
_entity_poly.pdbx_seq_one_letter_code
_entity_poly.pdbx_strand_id
1 'polypeptide(L)'
;MKNKRGTIRYKLILVFFTSAALTGLCMLLIFMALIVASTNHPFAVFFMQHLFIFSLLLFVVLILLMIGFLLLMTRKSIVYLEDITKTLETISKGNLEVNIPVKSSDELGKLATTVNSMVYKLKILMEEEKSWEKTKNDLITNLSHDLRTPLTSILGYMELIADVKYADEESLRHYAGITFQKCNELKVLIDNLFEYSKLTNSELTINKSKLNLGELLEQVILGFIPALTEAEMEYRLFYSNEKIMINADPILLVRVFDNLISNAIKYGSEGKYLDIELSKADHEALVRIINYGEPILDEDLPFVFERFYTADKSRFGQTNGSGLGLAIVKSIIELHDGTVTVHNLGHRTAFEIRLQ
;
A
#
# COMPACT_ATOMS: atom_id res chain seq x y z
N MET A 1 -10.52 -34.84 14.54
CA MET A 1 -9.44 -35.72 15.05
C MET A 1 -8.19 -35.55 14.19
N LYS A 2 -7.17 -34.83 14.67
CA LYS A 2 -5.92 -34.62 13.90
C LYS A 2 -5.18 -35.95 13.71
N ASN A 3 -4.84 -36.23 12.46
CA ASN A 3 -4.14 -37.43 12.01
C ASN A 3 -2.75 -37.53 12.69
N LYS A 4 -2.66 -38.21 13.84
CA LYS A 4 -1.44 -38.33 14.67
C LYS A 4 -0.24 -38.94 13.93
N ARG A 5 -0.47 -39.60 12.80
CA ARG A 5 0.54 -40.29 11.96
C ARG A 5 1.48 -39.34 11.19
N GLY A 6 1.17 -38.03 11.13
CA GLY A 6 1.97 -37.04 10.40
C GLY A 6 2.94 -36.20 11.25
N THR A 7 3.05 -36.45 12.55
CA THR A 7 3.90 -35.62 13.44
C THR A 7 5.36 -36.08 13.42
N ILE A 8 6.31 -35.15 13.58
CA ILE A 8 7.74 -35.42 13.71
C ILE A 8 8.01 -36.31 14.92
N ARG A 9 7.23 -36.17 16.00
CA ARG A 9 7.27 -37.06 17.17
C ARG A 9 6.94 -38.50 16.77
N TYR A 10 5.86 -38.71 16.01
CA TYR A 10 5.49 -40.04 15.51
C TYR A 10 6.58 -40.60 14.58
N LYS A 11 7.16 -39.77 13.72
CA LYS A 11 8.25 -40.13 12.82
C LYS A 11 9.52 -40.54 13.57
N LEU A 12 9.88 -39.83 14.64
CA LEU A 12 11.01 -40.17 15.51
C LEU A 12 10.77 -41.49 16.25
N ILE A 13 9.56 -41.70 16.77
CA ILE A 13 9.17 -42.96 17.40
C ILE A 13 9.24 -44.11 16.39
N LEU A 14 8.72 -43.90 15.17
CA LEU A 14 8.80 -44.88 14.09
C LEU A 14 10.26 -45.21 13.75
N VAL A 15 11.12 -44.19 13.60
CA VAL A 15 12.56 -44.35 13.35
C VAL A 15 13.22 -45.17 14.45
N PHE A 16 12.90 -44.90 15.73
CA PHE A 16 13.41 -45.66 16.86
C PHE A 16 13.02 -47.14 16.76
N PHE A 17 11.73 -47.45 16.58
CA PHE A 17 11.29 -48.84 16.46
C PHE A 17 11.85 -49.54 15.21
N THR A 18 11.97 -48.85 14.07
CA THR A 18 12.59 -49.43 12.87
C THR A 18 14.09 -49.68 13.05
N SER A 19 14.80 -48.78 13.75
CA SER A 19 16.21 -49.00 14.08
C SER A 19 16.39 -50.20 15.03
N ALA A 20 15.53 -50.34 16.05
CA ALA A 20 15.55 -51.47 16.97
C ALA A 20 15.25 -52.79 16.24
N ALA A 21 14.27 -52.80 15.33
CA ALA A 21 13.95 -53.97 14.51
C ALA A 21 15.11 -54.39 13.59
N LEU A 22 15.76 -53.41 12.93
CA LEU A 22 16.90 -53.68 12.04
C LEU A 22 18.13 -54.16 12.82
N THR A 23 18.42 -53.55 13.97
CA THR A 23 19.44 -54.03 14.90
C THR A 23 19.15 -55.46 15.35
N GLY A 24 17.89 -55.75 15.73
CA GLY A 24 17.47 -57.09 16.13
C GLY A 24 17.66 -58.13 15.02
N LEU A 25 17.35 -57.78 13.77
CA LEU A 25 17.59 -58.64 12.61
C LEU A 25 19.09 -58.93 12.41
N CYS A 26 19.94 -57.90 12.48
CA CYS A 26 21.39 -58.07 12.41
C CYS A 26 21.90 -58.97 13.54
N MET A 27 21.38 -58.80 14.75
CA MET A 27 21.76 -59.61 15.91
C MET A 27 21.32 -61.07 15.78
N LEU A 28 20.14 -61.33 15.23
CA LEU A 28 19.69 -62.69 14.93
C LEU A 28 20.60 -63.37 13.90
N LEU A 29 21.03 -62.65 12.86
CA LEU A 29 21.99 -63.17 11.87
C LEU A 29 23.35 -63.48 12.50
N ILE A 30 23.86 -62.59 13.36
CA ILE A 30 25.11 -62.81 14.10
C ILE A 30 24.98 -64.03 15.02
N PHE A 31 23.86 -64.15 15.74
CA PHE A 31 23.59 -65.29 16.61
C PHE A 31 23.50 -66.61 15.85
N MET A 32 22.80 -66.61 14.71
CA MET A 32 22.72 -67.79 13.84
C MET A 32 24.11 -68.19 13.29
N ALA A 33 24.93 -67.22 12.90
CA ALA A 33 26.31 -67.47 12.48
C ALA A 33 27.17 -68.07 13.60
N LEU A 34 26.99 -67.62 14.85
CA LEU A 34 27.67 -68.18 16.01
C LEU A 34 27.24 -69.63 16.30
N ILE A 35 25.94 -69.94 16.16
CA ILE A 35 25.43 -71.32 16.28
C ILE A 35 26.03 -72.23 15.20
N VAL A 36 26.08 -71.77 13.95
CA VAL A 36 26.69 -72.54 12.87
C VAL A 36 28.19 -72.73 13.12
N ALA A 37 28.89 -71.71 13.61
CA ALA A 37 30.31 -71.83 13.95
C ALA A 37 30.57 -72.82 15.10
N SER A 38 29.64 -72.93 16.06
CA SER A 38 29.75 -73.83 17.22
C SER A 38 29.54 -75.31 16.89
N THR A 39 29.16 -75.68 15.66
CA THR A 39 29.20 -77.08 15.22
C THR A 39 30.64 -77.60 15.07
N ASN A 40 31.63 -76.72 14.97
CA ASN A 40 33.04 -77.09 14.97
C ASN A 40 33.54 -77.35 16.40
N HIS A 41 33.88 -78.61 16.71
CA HIS A 41 34.35 -79.06 18.04
C HIS A 41 35.38 -78.14 18.74
N PRO A 42 36.49 -77.72 18.09
CA PRO A 42 37.47 -76.86 18.76
C PRO A 42 36.93 -75.45 19.08
N PHE A 43 36.06 -74.89 18.23
CA PHE A 43 35.45 -73.58 18.48
C PHE A 43 34.36 -73.66 19.57
N ALA A 44 33.62 -74.76 19.66
CA ALA A 44 32.59 -74.96 20.68
C ALA A 44 33.15 -74.93 22.11
N VAL A 45 34.28 -75.61 22.34
CA VAL A 45 34.96 -75.63 23.65
C VAL A 45 35.48 -74.23 24.01
N PHE A 46 36.10 -73.54 23.05
CA PHE A 46 36.56 -72.16 23.22
C PHE A 46 35.42 -71.18 23.52
N PHE A 47 34.31 -71.29 22.79
CA PHE A 47 33.12 -70.47 22.99
C PHE A 47 32.50 -70.68 24.37
N MET A 48 32.41 -71.93 24.84
CA MET A 48 31.88 -72.25 26.18
C MET A 48 32.78 -71.73 27.31
N GLN A 49 34.11 -71.77 27.14
CA GLN A 49 35.05 -71.19 28.12
C GLN A 49 34.98 -69.66 28.20
N HIS A 50 34.64 -68.99 27.10
CA HIS A 50 34.65 -67.52 26.99
C HIS A 50 33.26 -66.89 26.84
N LEU A 51 32.20 -67.60 27.25
CA LEU A 51 30.80 -67.18 27.06
C LEU A 51 30.51 -65.75 27.55
N PHE A 52 31.06 -65.37 28.71
CA PHE A 52 30.88 -64.02 29.28
C PHE A 52 31.45 -62.93 28.36
N ILE A 53 32.65 -63.15 27.81
CA ILE A 53 33.32 -62.18 26.92
C ILE A 53 32.53 -62.02 25.62
N PHE A 54 32.06 -63.12 25.03
CA PHE A 54 31.21 -63.08 23.83
C PHE A 54 29.89 -62.36 24.09
N SER A 55 29.26 -62.56 25.26
CA SER A 55 28.02 -61.87 25.62
C SER A 55 28.20 -60.36 25.77
N LEU A 56 29.33 -59.93 26.37
CA LEU A 56 29.68 -58.52 26.51
C LEU A 56 29.93 -57.88 25.12
N LEU A 57 30.68 -58.57 24.26
CA LEU A 57 30.98 -58.08 22.91
C LEU A 57 29.70 -57.94 22.08
N LEU A 58 28.80 -58.92 22.15
CA LEU A 58 27.51 -58.89 21.46
C LEU A 58 26.63 -57.72 21.97
N PHE A 59 26.66 -57.43 23.27
CA PHE A 59 25.95 -56.28 23.84
C PHE A 59 26.51 -54.94 23.36
N VAL A 60 27.84 -54.81 23.26
CA VAL A 60 28.47 -53.60 22.69
C VAL A 60 28.09 -53.43 21.22
N VAL A 61 28.13 -54.52 20.43
CA VAL A 61 27.72 -54.51 19.02
C VAL A 61 26.25 -54.10 18.86
N LEU A 62 25.36 -54.60 19.73
CA LEU A 62 23.95 -54.20 19.76
C LEU A 62 23.78 -52.68 19.90
N ILE A 63 24.48 -52.08 20.89
CA ILE A 63 24.41 -50.65 21.15
C ILE A 63 24.94 -49.85 19.95
N LEU A 64 26.09 -50.25 19.40
CA LEU A 64 26.70 -49.56 18.25
C LEU A 64 25.81 -49.61 17.02
N LEU A 65 25.22 -50.77 16.71
CA LEU A 65 24.28 -50.92 15.60
C LEU A 65 23.03 -50.07 15.81
N MET A 66 22.45 -50.08 17.02
CA MET A 66 21.27 -49.26 17.34
C MET A 66 21.54 -47.77 17.17
N ILE A 67 22.66 -47.26 17.70
CA ILE A 67 23.05 -45.86 17.54
C ILE A 67 23.30 -45.54 16.07
N GLY A 68 24.01 -46.41 15.35
CA GLY A 68 24.32 -46.23 13.92
C GLY A 68 23.07 -46.09 13.06
N PHE A 69 22.09 -47.00 13.22
CA PHE A 69 20.83 -46.93 12.47
C PHE A 69 20.00 -45.71 12.84
N LEU A 70 19.96 -45.32 14.13
CA LEU A 70 19.23 -44.14 14.58
C LEU A 70 19.78 -42.84 13.97
N LEU A 71 21.12 -42.68 13.96
CA LEU A 71 21.78 -41.52 13.36
C LEU A 71 21.54 -41.45 11.84
N LEU A 72 21.66 -42.60 11.16
CA LEU A 72 21.46 -42.67 9.70
C LEU A 72 20.04 -42.25 9.31
N MET A 73 19.03 -42.76 10.01
CA MET A 73 17.63 -42.44 9.70
C MET A 73 17.24 -41.00 10.08
N THR A 74 17.84 -40.44 11.13
CA THR A 74 17.52 -39.06 11.58
C THR A 74 18.20 -38.00 10.70
N ARG A 75 19.29 -38.35 10.00
CA ARG A 75 20.07 -37.46 9.11
C ARG A 75 19.19 -36.64 8.16
N LYS A 76 18.17 -37.22 7.54
CA LYS A 76 17.29 -36.53 6.59
C LYS A 76 16.55 -35.34 7.21
N SER A 77 16.08 -35.49 8.46
CA SER A 77 15.38 -34.40 9.17
C SER A 77 16.34 -33.30 9.61
N ILE A 78 17.56 -33.66 10.02
CA ILE A 78 18.60 -32.71 10.42
C ILE A 78 19.03 -31.85 9.22
N VAL A 79 19.30 -32.48 8.08
CA VAL A 79 19.66 -31.75 6.84
C VAL A 79 18.54 -30.80 6.42
N TYR A 80 17.28 -31.20 6.56
CA TYR A 80 16.17 -30.29 6.24
C TYR A 80 16.07 -29.09 7.17
N LEU A 81 16.37 -29.28 8.47
CA LEU A 81 16.43 -28.18 9.43
C LEU A 81 17.58 -27.22 9.09
N GLU A 82 18.74 -27.76 8.73
CA GLU A 82 19.89 -26.96 8.27
C GLU A 82 19.57 -26.15 7.02
N ASP A 83 18.89 -26.74 6.03
CA ASP A 83 18.39 -26.01 4.84
C ASP A 83 17.50 -24.83 5.25
N ILE A 84 16.53 -25.06 6.16
CA ILE A 84 15.62 -24.02 6.67
C ILE A 84 16.40 -22.89 7.32
N THR A 85 17.34 -23.21 8.22
CA THR A 85 18.17 -22.22 8.93
C THR A 85 19.01 -21.41 7.95
N LYS A 86 19.65 -22.06 6.98
CA LYS A 86 20.48 -21.39 5.97
C LYS A 86 19.65 -20.43 5.10
N THR A 87 18.45 -20.83 4.69
CA THR A 87 17.55 -19.93 3.95
C THR A 87 17.09 -18.76 4.82
N LEU A 88 16.78 -19.00 6.10
CA LEU A 88 16.45 -17.93 7.05
C LEU A 88 17.58 -16.92 7.24
N GLU A 89 18.84 -17.36 7.28
CA GLU A 89 19.99 -16.46 7.32
C GLU A 89 20.12 -15.61 6.05
N THR A 90 19.75 -16.14 4.88
CA THR A 90 19.73 -15.34 3.65
C THR A 90 18.61 -14.31 3.65
N ILE A 91 17.45 -14.67 4.20
CA ILE A 91 16.30 -13.76 4.41
C ILE A 91 16.69 -12.64 5.39
N SER A 92 17.36 -12.97 6.50
CA SER A 92 17.77 -11.96 7.50
C SER A 92 18.83 -10.98 6.96
N LYS A 93 19.55 -11.35 5.89
CA LYS A 93 20.47 -10.47 5.16
C LYS A 93 19.76 -9.58 4.12
N GLY A 94 18.43 -9.65 4.02
CA GLY A 94 17.61 -8.80 3.15
C GLY A 94 17.23 -9.43 1.81
N ASN A 95 17.60 -10.69 1.54
CA ASN A 95 17.17 -11.37 0.31
C ASN A 95 15.82 -12.08 0.53
N LEU A 96 14.73 -11.44 0.09
CA LEU A 96 13.37 -11.97 0.21
C LEU A 96 12.89 -12.77 -1.02
N GLU A 97 13.74 -12.96 -2.03
CA GLU A 97 13.40 -13.70 -3.26
C GLU A 97 13.55 -15.22 -3.12
N VAL A 98 14.04 -15.68 -1.95
CA VAL A 98 14.27 -17.09 -1.68
C VAL A 98 13.05 -17.72 -1.00
N ASN A 99 12.78 -18.99 -1.31
CA ASN A 99 11.75 -19.76 -0.63
C ASN A 99 12.36 -20.98 0.07
N ILE A 100 11.70 -21.41 1.13
CA ILE A 100 12.01 -22.66 1.81
C ILE A 100 11.18 -23.77 1.15
N PRO A 101 11.80 -24.79 0.55
CA PRO A 101 11.06 -25.89 -0.05
C PRO A 101 10.30 -26.69 1.00
N VAL A 102 9.01 -26.98 0.77
CA VAL A 102 8.18 -27.80 1.67
C VAL A 102 8.44 -29.28 1.37
N LYS A 103 9.41 -29.88 2.08
CA LYS A 103 9.87 -31.27 1.85
C LYS A 103 9.18 -32.32 2.75
N SER A 104 8.38 -31.90 3.72
CA SER A 104 7.66 -32.79 4.63
C SER A 104 6.23 -32.32 4.89
N SER A 105 5.37 -33.24 5.32
CA SER A 105 4.01 -32.96 5.79
C SER A 105 3.91 -32.86 7.32
N ASP A 106 5.06 -32.91 8.00
CA ASP A 106 5.19 -32.80 9.45
C ASP A 106 5.37 -31.34 9.90
N GLU A 107 5.65 -31.13 11.18
CA GLU A 107 5.82 -29.80 11.77
C GLU A 107 6.93 -28.97 11.10
N LEU A 108 7.97 -29.61 10.52
CA LEU A 108 9.02 -28.88 9.78
C LEU A 108 8.49 -28.32 8.46
N GLY A 109 7.66 -29.07 7.74
CA GLY A 109 7.02 -28.58 6.53
C GLY A 109 5.98 -27.50 6.81
N LYS A 110 5.27 -27.62 7.94
CA LYS A 110 4.38 -26.56 8.41
C LYS A 110 5.16 -25.30 8.79
N LEU A 111 6.31 -25.44 9.45
CA LEU A 111 7.22 -24.33 9.75
C LEU A 111 7.69 -23.65 8.46
N ALA A 112 8.17 -24.42 7.48
CA ALA A 112 8.58 -23.90 6.16
C ALA A 112 7.46 -23.10 5.48
N THR A 113 6.23 -23.64 5.47
CA THR A 113 5.06 -22.97 4.88
C THR A 113 4.73 -21.65 5.60
N THR A 114 4.80 -21.67 6.94
CA THR A 114 4.49 -20.49 7.77
C THR A 114 5.55 -19.40 7.57
N VAL A 115 6.83 -19.78 7.51
CA VAL A 115 7.94 -18.86 7.24
C VAL A 115 7.80 -18.26 5.84
N ASN A 116 7.54 -19.07 4.81
CA ASN A 116 7.32 -18.54 3.45
C ASN A 116 6.17 -17.53 3.41
N SER A 117 5.07 -17.78 4.13
CA SER A 117 3.95 -16.84 4.22
C SER A 117 4.35 -15.53 4.91
N MET A 118 5.21 -15.60 5.93
CA MET A 118 5.76 -14.42 6.61
C MET A 118 6.68 -13.62 5.69
N VAL A 119 7.59 -14.29 4.95
CA VAL A 119 8.49 -13.66 3.98
C VAL A 119 7.69 -12.94 2.89
N TYR A 120 6.64 -13.58 2.37
CA TYR A 120 5.76 -12.99 1.39
C TYR A 120 5.06 -11.72 1.91
N LYS A 121 4.51 -11.77 3.13
CA LYS A 121 3.90 -10.58 3.77
C LYS A 121 4.93 -9.47 4.01
N LEU A 122 6.13 -9.82 4.46
CA LEU A 122 7.20 -8.86 4.67
C LEU A 122 7.60 -8.17 3.35
N LYS A 123 7.68 -8.93 2.25
CA LYS A 123 7.97 -8.39 0.92
C LYS A 123 6.91 -7.37 0.49
N ILE A 124 5.62 -7.70 0.61
CA ILE A 124 4.53 -6.76 0.31
C ILE A 124 4.66 -5.49 1.15
N LEU A 125 4.84 -5.63 2.46
CA LEU A 125 4.97 -4.47 3.36
C LEU A 125 6.17 -3.58 2.99
N MET A 126 7.31 -4.17 2.61
CA MET A 126 8.49 -3.41 2.16
C MET A 126 8.26 -2.72 0.81
N GLU A 127 7.56 -3.36 -0.12
CA GLU A 127 7.19 -2.75 -1.41
C GLU A 127 6.24 -1.57 -1.21
N GLU A 128 5.23 -1.72 -0.35
CA GLU A 128 4.30 -0.65 0.06
C GLU A 128 5.06 0.49 0.74
N GLU A 129 5.92 0.19 1.72
CA GLU A 129 6.73 1.20 2.43
C GLU A 129 7.63 1.97 1.46
N LYS A 130 8.31 1.28 0.55
CA LYS A 130 9.16 1.92 -0.46
C LYS A 130 8.35 2.81 -1.41
N SER A 131 7.16 2.37 -1.81
CA SER A 131 6.24 3.19 -2.61
C SER A 131 5.83 4.44 -1.85
N TRP A 132 5.47 4.31 -0.57
CA TRP A 132 5.13 5.41 0.32
C TRP A 132 6.27 6.40 0.51
N GLU A 133 7.49 5.92 0.75
CA GLU A 133 8.68 6.77 0.87
C GLU A 133 8.94 7.54 -0.43
N LYS A 134 8.81 6.88 -1.57
CA LYS A 134 8.95 7.53 -2.88
C LYS A 134 7.90 8.64 -3.06
N THR A 135 6.63 8.33 -2.86
CA THR A 135 5.54 9.33 -2.96
C THR A 135 5.75 10.49 -1.99
N LYS A 136 6.24 10.25 -0.78
CA LYS A 136 6.57 11.30 0.20
C LYS A 136 7.73 12.19 -0.28
N ASN A 137 8.79 11.60 -0.83
CA ASN A 137 9.93 12.37 -1.34
C ASN A 137 9.57 13.18 -2.59
N ASP A 138 8.78 12.60 -3.49
CA ASP A 138 8.23 13.28 -4.67
C ASP A 138 7.35 14.46 -4.25
N LEU A 139 6.50 14.27 -3.22
CA LEU A 139 5.73 15.35 -2.58
C LEU A 139 6.61 16.49 -2.10
N ILE A 140 7.63 16.22 -1.28
CA ILE A 140 8.50 17.26 -0.72
C ILE A 140 9.20 18.04 -1.84
N THR A 141 9.63 17.34 -2.89
CA THR A 141 10.33 17.93 -4.03
C THR A 141 9.40 18.84 -4.84
N ASN A 142 8.21 18.35 -5.21
CA ASN A 142 7.23 19.12 -5.98
C ASN A 142 6.75 20.35 -5.20
N LEU A 143 6.41 20.17 -3.92
CA LEU A 143 6.04 21.28 -3.04
C LEU A 143 7.14 22.34 -2.97
N SER A 144 8.39 21.92 -2.81
CA SER A 144 9.52 22.86 -2.73
C SER A 144 9.68 23.68 -4.02
N HIS A 145 9.39 23.08 -5.17
CA HIS A 145 9.41 23.76 -6.46
C HIS A 145 8.26 24.77 -6.59
N ASP A 146 7.04 24.33 -6.27
CA ASP A 146 5.82 25.13 -6.42
C ASP A 146 5.77 26.32 -5.45
N LEU A 147 6.38 26.19 -4.26
CA LEU A 147 6.54 27.31 -3.33
C LEU A 147 7.65 28.28 -3.77
N ARG A 148 8.74 27.76 -4.38
CA ARG A 148 9.87 28.59 -4.81
C ARG A 148 9.50 29.57 -5.91
N THR A 149 8.71 29.12 -6.89
CA THR A 149 8.33 29.93 -8.06
C THR A 149 7.65 31.26 -7.69
N PRO A 150 6.51 31.28 -6.96
CA PRO A 150 5.87 32.53 -6.55
C PRO A 150 6.75 33.34 -5.59
N LEU A 151 7.53 32.69 -4.72
CA LEU A 151 8.44 33.37 -3.81
C LEU A 151 9.53 34.14 -4.58
N THR A 152 10.13 33.55 -5.62
CA THR A 152 11.12 34.22 -6.45
C THR A 152 10.51 35.41 -7.19
N SER A 153 9.28 35.30 -7.71
CA SER A 153 8.58 36.44 -8.32
C SER A 153 8.31 37.55 -7.31
N ILE A 154 7.81 37.21 -6.11
CA ILE A 154 7.57 38.18 -5.03
C ILE A 154 8.85 38.95 -4.70
N LEU A 155 9.96 38.23 -4.49
CA LEU A 155 11.25 38.85 -4.19
C LEU A 155 11.74 39.74 -5.34
N GLY A 156 11.62 39.29 -6.59
CA GLY A 156 12.05 40.06 -7.75
C GLY A 156 11.26 41.37 -7.94
N TYR A 157 9.92 41.33 -7.85
CA TYR A 157 9.12 42.55 -7.93
C TYR A 157 9.32 43.48 -6.73
N MET A 158 9.50 42.92 -5.53
CA MET A 158 9.83 43.71 -4.34
C MET A 158 11.20 44.38 -4.45
N GLU A 159 12.20 43.72 -5.06
CA GLU A 159 13.52 44.30 -5.32
C GLU A 159 13.42 45.47 -6.32
N LEU A 160 12.62 45.33 -7.38
CA LEU A 160 12.36 46.42 -8.33
C LEU A 160 11.69 47.63 -7.64
N ILE A 161 10.75 47.39 -6.73
CA ILE A 161 10.09 48.44 -5.95
C ILE A 161 11.07 49.10 -4.98
N ALA A 162 11.85 48.30 -4.22
CA ALA A 162 12.77 48.76 -3.20
C ALA A 162 13.93 49.59 -3.78
N ASP A 163 14.47 49.19 -4.93
CA ASP A 163 15.54 49.89 -5.63
C ASP A 163 15.06 51.09 -6.48
N VAL A 164 13.76 51.44 -6.40
CA VAL A 164 13.14 52.50 -7.20
C VAL A 164 13.34 52.27 -8.72
N LYS A 165 13.36 51.00 -9.14
CA LYS A 165 13.52 50.57 -10.54
C LYS A 165 12.15 50.48 -11.24
N TYR A 166 11.38 51.56 -11.19
CA TYR A 166 10.11 51.70 -11.90
C TYR A 166 10.03 53.06 -12.61
N ALA A 167 9.39 53.10 -13.77
CA ALA A 167 9.36 54.30 -14.61
C ALA A 167 8.41 55.38 -14.07
N ASP A 168 7.30 54.96 -13.45
CA ASP A 168 6.17 55.81 -13.09
C ASP A 168 5.26 55.13 -12.05
N GLU A 169 4.22 55.83 -11.58
CA GLU A 169 3.31 55.35 -10.54
C GLU A 169 2.42 54.17 -11.00
N GLU A 170 2.13 54.06 -12.30
CA GLU A 170 1.42 52.92 -12.90
C GLU A 170 2.29 51.66 -12.83
N SER A 171 3.57 51.77 -13.17
CA SER A 171 4.54 50.67 -13.04
C SER A 171 4.65 50.18 -11.58
N LEU A 172 4.67 51.10 -10.60
CA LEU A 172 4.67 50.77 -9.18
C LEU A 172 3.39 50.01 -8.77
N ARG A 173 2.21 50.52 -9.17
CA ARG A 173 0.93 49.85 -8.92
C ARG A 173 0.86 48.47 -9.57
N HIS A 174 1.39 48.32 -10.77
CA HIS A 174 1.46 47.04 -11.48
C HIS A 174 2.33 46.04 -10.71
N TYR A 175 3.56 46.40 -10.33
CA TYR A 175 4.45 45.52 -9.56
C TYR A 175 3.87 45.14 -8.19
N ALA A 176 3.26 46.09 -7.49
CA ALA A 176 2.57 45.82 -6.22
C ALA A 176 1.38 44.86 -6.42
N GLY A 177 0.61 45.04 -7.50
CA GLY A 177 -0.50 44.16 -7.88
C GLY A 177 -0.04 42.73 -8.16
N ILE A 178 1.01 42.56 -8.97
CA ILE A 178 1.58 41.23 -9.25
C ILE A 178 2.12 40.59 -7.97
N THR A 179 2.81 41.35 -7.12
CA THR A 179 3.31 40.86 -5.83
C THR A 179 2.17 40.37 -4.94
N PHE A 180 1.08 41.15 -4.84
CA PHE A 180 -0.10 40.77 -4.06
C PHE A 180 -0.76 39.50 -4.58
N GLN A 181 -0.91 39.39 -5.90
CA GLN A 181 -1.44 38.17 -6.55
C GLN A 181 -0.58 36.95 -6.21
N LYS A 182 0.75 37.06 -6.32
CA LYS A 182 1.68 35.96 -6.00
C LYS A 182 1.66 35.58 -4.52
N CYS A 183 1.48 36.53 -3.62
CA CYS A 183 1.27 36.25 -2.19
C CYS A 183 -0.01 35.43 -1.95
N ASN A 184 -1.10 35.76 -2.65
CA ASN A 184 -2.36 35.00 -2.55
C ASN A 184 -2.21 33.59 -3.12
N GLU A 185 -1.53 33.42 -4.26
CA GLU A 185 -1.19 32.10 -4.82
C GLU A 185 -0.40 31.26 -3.80
N LEU A 186 0.65 31.85 -3.20
CA LEU A 186 1.47 31.17 -2.19
C LEU A 186 0.65 30.79 -0.95
N LYS A 187 -0.26 31.67 -0.49
CA LYS A 187 -1.17 31.37 0.62
C LYS A 187 -2.04 30.15 0.34
N VAL A 188 -2.64 30.07 -0.85
CA VAL A 188 -3.47 28.91 -1.25
C VAL A 188 -2.65 27.62 -1.26
N LEU A 189 -1.41 27.65 -1.74
CA LEU A 189 -0.52 26.47 -1.72
C LEU A 189 -0.23 26.01 -0.29
N ILE A 190 0.04 26.94 0.63
CA ILE A 190 0.30 26.64 2.05
C ILE A 190 -0.95 26.09 2.73
N ASP A 191 -2.12 26.70 2.49
CA ASP A 191 -3.39 26.26 3.07
C ASP A 191 -3.74 24.83 2.62
N ASN A 192 -3.57 24.53 1.33
CA ASN A 192 -3.77 23.19 0.76
C ASN A 192 -2.81 22.16 1.37
N LEU A 193 -1.54 22.54 1.61
CA LEU A 193 -0.57 21.67 2.27
C LEU A 193 -0.96 21.36 3.73
N PHE A 194 -1.36 22.39 4.48
CA PHE A 194 -1.78 22.22 5.87
C PHE A 194 -3.01 21.33 5.97
N GLU A 195 -3.99 21.55 5.10
CA GLU A 195 -5.16 20.70 4.99
C GLU A 195 -4.81 19.25 4.65
N TYR A 196 -3.93 19.03 3.67
CA TYR A 196 -3.45 17.68 3.35
C TYR A 196 -2.77 17.00 4.55
N SER A 197 -1.91 17.72 5.28
CA SER A 197 -1.28 17.18 6.50
C SER A 197 -2.31 16.82 7.56
N LYS A 198 -3.42 17.54 7.63
CA LYS A 198 -4.51 17.26 8.56
C LYS A 198 -5.31 16.03 8.13
N LEU A 199 -5.62 15.91 6.83
CA LEU A 199 -6.36 14.78 6.23
C LEU A 199 -5.60 13.46 6.27
N THR A 200 -4.27 13.51 6.17
CA THR A 200 -3.42 12.31 6.21
C THR A 200 -3.23 11.76 7.62
N ASN A 201 -3.39 12.59 8.65
CA ASN A 201 -3.36 12.13 10.03
C ASN A 201 -4.75 11.58 10.41
N SER A 202 -4.80 10.31 10.81
CA SER A 202 -6.00 9.52 11.13
C SER A 202 -6.81 10.01 12.34
N GLU A 203 -6.57 11.21 12.85
CA GLU A 203 -7.24 11.81 14.01
C GLU A 203 -8.30 12.85 13.63
N LEU A 204 -8.61 13.03 12.35
CA LEU A 204 -9.68 13.94 11.95
C LEU A 204 -11.06 13.43 12.39
N THR A 205 -11.65 14.17 13.32
CA THR A 205 -13.05 14.02 13.69
C THR A 205 -13.91 14.86 12.75
N ILE A 206 -14.79 14.20 12.00
CA ILE A 206 -15.75 14.84 11.10
C ILE A 206 -16.96 15.26 11.93
N ASN A 207 -17.40 16.51 11.78
CA ASN A 207 -18.58 17.01 12.46
C ASN A 207 -19.80 16.93 11.53
N LYS A 208 -20.33 15.71 11.35
CA LYS A 208 -21.50 15.48 10.49
C LYS A 208 -22.74 16.17 11.09
N SER A 209 -23.46 16.93 10.26
CA SER A 209 -24.72 17.58 10.58
C SER A 209 -25.70 17.44 9.42
N LYS A 210 -27.00 17.48 9.73
CA LYS A 210 -28.04 17.41 8.69
C LYS A 210 -28.08 18.72 7.91
N LEU A 211 -27.84 18.66 6.60
CA LEU A 211 -27.81 19.84 5.73
C LEU A 211 -28.58 19.60 4.42
N ASN A 212 -29.04 20.68 3.78
CA ASN A 212 -29.63 20.65 2.44
C ASN A 212 -28.51 20.84 1.40
N LEU A 213 -28.27 19.83 0.58
CA LEU A 213 -27.15 19.85 -0.37
C LEU A 213 -27.33 20.87 -1.49
N GLY A 214 -28.58 21.14 -1.90
CA GLY A 214 -28.89 22.15 -2.91
C GLY A 214 -28.58 23.57 -2.41
N GLU A 215 -28.98 23.90 -1.18
CA GLU A 215 -28.67 25.20 -0.56
C GLU A 215 -27.17 25.40 -0.39
N LEU A 216 -26.43 24.33 -0.05
CA LEU A 216 -24.97 24.39 0.07
C LEU A 216 -24.31 24.69 -1.29
N LEU A 217 -24.72 23.99 -2.36
CA LEU A 217 -24.21 24.21 -3.72
C LEU A 217 -24.51 25.63 -4.22
N GLU A 218 -25.72 26.13 -3.99
CA GLU A 218 -26.09 27.52 -4.30
C GLU A 218 -25.20 28.52 -3.56
N GLN A 219 -24.96 28.30 -2.26
CA GLN A 219 -24.10 29.18 -1.48
C GLN A 219 -22.65 29.21 -2.01
N VAL A 220 -22.12 28.05 -2.40
CA VAL A 220 -20.76 27.97 -2.94
C VAL A 220 -20.66 28.68 -4.29
N ILE A 221 -21.57 28.41 -5.23
CA ILE A 221 -21.49 29.00 -6.58
C ILE A 221 -21.62 30.52 -6.57
N LEU A 222 -22.38 31.10 -5.63
CA LEU A 222 -22.46 32.56 -5.44
C LEU A 222 -21.09 33.20 -5.20
N GLY A 223 -20.18 32.49 -4.51
CA GLY A 223 -18.81 32.94 -4.29
C GLY A 223 -17.96 32.98 -5.56
N PHE A 224 -18.31 32.20 -6.59
CA PHE A 224 -17.59 32.11 -7.84
C PHE A 224 -18.13 33.01 -8.96
N ILE A 225 -19.22 33.74 -8.74
CA ILE A 225 -19.79 34.67 -9.76
C ILE A 225 -18.73 35.63 -10.34
N PRO A 226 -17.86 36.28 -9.53
CA PRO A 226 -16.82 37.16 -10.07
C PRO A 226 -15.84 36.43 -10.99
N ALA A 227 -15.37 35.24 -10.59
CA ALA A 227 -14.41 34.44 -11.35
C ALA A 227 -15.03 33.88 -12.64
N LEU A 228 -16.30 33.45 -12.59
CA LEU A 228 -17.07 33.03 -13.76
C LEU A 228 -17.23 34.19 -14.76
N THR A 229 -17.53 35.39 -14.25
CA THR A 229 -17.67 36.60 -15.09
C THR A 229 -16.35 36.98 -15.75
N GLU A 230 -15.25 36.94 -15.01
CA GLU A 230 -13.89 37.20 -15.53
C GLU A 230 -13.48 36.17 -16.59
N ALA A 231 -13.88 34.91 -16.41
CA ALA A 231 -13.63 33.83 -17.36
C ALA A 231 -14.62 33.77 -18.54
N GLU A 232 -15.59 34.70 -18.63
CA GLU A 232 -16.69 34.69 -19.60
C GLU A 232 -17.50 33.38 -19.62
N MET A 233 -17.73 32.81 -18.44
CA MET A 233 -18.47 31.56 -18.24
C MET A 233 -19.84 31.78 -17.60
N GLU A 234 -20.84 31.03 -18.05
CA GLU A 234 -22.16 30.95 -17.45
C GLU A 234 -22.32 29.63 -16.68
N TYR A 235 -22.89 29.70 -15.47
CA TYR A 235 -23.22 28.50 -14.71
C TYR A 235 -24.70 28.14 -14.86
N ARG A 236 -25.03 26.84 -14.86
CA ARG A 236 -26.40 26.33 -14.91
C ARG A 236 -26.60 25.29 -13.82
N LEU A 237 -27.63 25.51 -13.01
CA LEU A 237 -27.99 24.63 -11.90
C LEU A 237 -29.18 23.76 -12.34
N PHE A 238 -29.02 22.45 -12.26
CA PHE A 238 -30.06 21.47 -12.57
C PHE A 238 -30.40 20.69 -11.31
N TYR A 239 -31.55 20.99 -10.71
CA TYR A 239 -32.02 20.36 -9.48
C TYR A 239 -33.22 19.46 -9.71
N SER A 240 -33.24 18.32 -9.01
CA SER A 240 -34.49 17.65 -8.67
C SER A 240 -35.37 18.60 -7.83
N ASN A 241 -36.69 18.61 -8.05
CA ASN A 241 -37.65 19.41 -7.26
C ASN A 241 -37.70 18.99 -5.77
N GLU A 242 -37.07 17.87 -5.38
CA GLU A 242 -37.03 17.40 -4.00
C GLU A 242 -35.82 17.97 -3.23
N LYS A 243 -36.04 18.37 -1.98
CA LYS A 243 -34.95 18.74 -1.07
C LYS A 243 -34.10 17.50 -0.74
N ILE A 244 -32.83 17.54 -1.11
CA ILE A 244 -31.88 16.46 -0.84
C ILE A 244 -31.14 16.77 0.47
N MET A 245 -31.54 16.08 1.53
CA MET A 245 -30.96 16.22 2.87
C MET A 245 -29.94 15.09 3.11
N ILE A 246 -28.72 15.44 3.49
CA ILE A 246 -27.64 14.49 3.82
C ILE A 246 -27.08 14.77 5.21
N ASN A 247 -26.34 13.81 5.78
CA ASN A 247 -25.64 13.99 7.06
C ASN A 247 -24.13 14.10 6.84
N ALA A 248 -23.63 15.33 6.73
CA ALA A 248 -22.25 15.60 6.33
C ALA A 248 -21.68 16.83 7.05
N ASP A 249 -20.35 17.00 6.98
CA ASP A 249 -19.66 18.18 7.47
C ASP A 249 -19.72 19.29 6.40
N PRO A 250 -20.51 20.36 6.62
CA PRO A 250 -20.68 21.41 5.63
C PRO A 250 -19.37 22.11 5.29
N ILE A 251 -18.44 22.26 6.24
CA ILE A 251 -17.18 22.97 6.03
C ILE A 251 -16.30 22.17 5.06
N LEU A 252 -16.24 20.85 5.23
CA LEU A 252 -15.47 19.99 4.34
C LEU A 252 -16.13 19.88 2.95
N LEU A 253 -17.46 19.81 2.87
CA LEU A 253 -18.14 19.76 1.58
C LEU A 253 -18.01 21.07 0.78
N VAL A 254 -18.01 22.24 1.43
CA VAL A 254 -17.69 23.51 0.75
C VAL A 254 -16.34 23.40 0.04
N ARG A 255 -15.33 22.84 0.70
CA ARG A 255 -13.99 22.66 0.10
C ARG A 255 -13.98 21.71 -1.08
N VAL A 256 -14.80 20.66 -1.05
CA VAL A 256 -14.96 19.76 -2.19
C VAL A 256 -15.47 20.55 -3.41
N PHE A 257 -16.53 21.32 -3.21
CA PHE A 257 -17.15 22.08 -4.29
C PHE A 257 -16.27 23.24 -4.75
N ASP A 258 -15.58 23.94 -3.84
CA ASP A 258 -14.60 24.98 -4.19
C ASP A 258 -13.51 24.43 -5.13
N ASN A 259 -12.93 23.28 -4.78
CA ASN A 259 -11.88 22.65 -5.60
C ASN A 259 -12.41 22.22 -6.98
N LEU A 260 -13.59 21.62 -7.04
CA LEU A 260 -14.17 21.16 -8.30
C LEU A 260 -14.63 22.32 -9.19
N ILE A 261 -15.27 23.34 -8.64
CA ILE A 261 -15.73 24.53 -9.37
C ILE A 261 -14.52 25.34 -9.85
N SER A 262 -13.52 25.54 -9.00
CA SER A 262 -12.28 26.22 -9.40
C SER A 262 -11.57 25.49 -10.56
N ASN A 263 -11.49 24.16 -10.50
CA ASN A 263 -10.97 23.36 -11.60
C ASN A 263 -11.82 23.49 -12.87
N ALA A 264 -13.15 23.46 -12.74
CA ALA A 264 -14.07 23.62 -13.85
C ALA A 264 -13.91 24.98 -14.55
N ILE A 265 -13.68 26.07 -13.80
CA ILE A 265 -13.41 27.40 -14.37
C ILE A 265 -12.04 27.42 -15.06
N LYS A 266 -11.01 26.90 -14.36
CA LYS A 266 -9.63 26.91 -14.85
C LYS A 266 -9.45 26.14 -16.17
N TYR A 267 -10.07 24.98 -16.28
CA TYR A 267 -9.90 24.07 -17.42
C TYR A 267 -11.10 24.09 -18.39
N GLY A 268 -12.20 24.75 -18.04
CA GLY A 268 -13.44 24.77 -18.82
C GLY A 268 -13.79 26.09 -19.49
N SER A 269 -12.97 27.13 -19.33
CA SER A 269 -13.25 28.48 -19.82
C SER A 269 -13.54 28.56 -21.32
N GLU A 270 -12.85 27.78 -22.15
CA GLU A 270 -13.11 27.71 -23.60
C GLU A 270 -14.54 27.25 -23.92
N GLY A 271 -15.11 26.39 -23.08
CA GLY A 271 -16.45 25.83 -23.24
C GLY A 271 -17.58 26.74 -22.75
N LYS A 272 -17.26 27.87 -22.10
CA LYS A 272 -18.17 28.91 -21.61
C LYS A 272 -19.27 28.48 -20.62
N TYR A 273 -19.43 27.20 -20.33
CA TYR A 273 -20.49 26.70 -19.46
C TYR A 273 -19.94 25.84 -18.32
N LEU A 274 -20.56 25.99 -17.16
CA LEU A 274 -20.41 25.13 -15.98
C LEU A 274 -21.77 24.58 -15.59
N ASP A 275 -21.98 23.28 -15.72
CA ASP A 275 -23.22 22.65 -15.28
C ASP A 275 -23.03 21.97 -13.93
N ILE A 276 -23.95 22.23 -13.01
CA ILE A 276 -24.02 21.54 -11.72
C ILE A 276 -25.36 20.83 -11.67
N GLU A 277 -25.31 19.51 -11.75
CA GLU A 277 -26.49 18.65 -11.62
C GLU A 277 -26.54 18.07 -10.21
N LEU A 278 -27.70 18.17 -9.56
CA LEU A 278 -27.97 17.52 -8.29
C LEU A 278 -29.26 16.72 -8.42
N SER A 279 -29.13 15.42 -8.20
CA SER A 279 -30.23 14.46 -8.27
C SER A 279 -30.14 13.46 -7.12
N LYS A 280 -31.24 12.74 -6.88
CA LYS A 280 -31.30 11.65 -5.92
C LYS A 280 -31.33 10.34 -6.68
N ALA A 281 -30.36 9.48 -6.43
CA ALA A 281 -30.29 8.13 -7.01
C ALA A 281 -30.43 7.12 -5.86
N ASP A 282 -31.55 6.42 -5.80
CA ASP A 282 -31.88 5.47 -4.73
C ASP A 282 -31.85 6.10 -3.31
N HIS A 283 -30.81 5.78 -2.54
CA HIS A 283 -30.55 6.28 -1.18
C HIS A 283 -29.37 7.26 -1.10
N GLU A 284 -28.84 7.69 -2.25
CA GLU A 284 -27.67 8.56 -2.34
C GLU A 284 -28.01 9.87 -3.04
N ALA A 285 -27.36 10.94 -2.60
CA ALA A 285 -27.28 12.21 -3.31
C ALA A 285 -26.20 12.11 -4.38
N LEU A 286 -26.57 12.43 -5.62
CA LEU A 286 -25.70 12.44 -6.78
C LEU A 286 -25.45 13.89 -7.22
N VAL A 287 -24.20 14.34 -7.13
CA VAL A 287 -23.76 15.65 -7.62
C VAL A 287 -22.85 15.45 -8.82
N ARG A 288 -23.10 16.17 -9.91
CA ARG A 288 -22.19 16.25 -11.05
C ARG A 288 -21.76 17.68 -11.30
N ILE A 289 -20.45 17.88 -11.44
CA ILE A 289 -19.86 19.15 -11.87
C ILE A 289 -19.25 18.92 -13.24
N ILE A 290 -19.80 19.57 -14.25
CA ILE A 290 -19.50 19.33 -15.66
C ILE A 290 -18.94 20.60 -16.29
N ASN A 291 -17.74 20.50 -16.85
CA ASN A 291 -17.12 21.57 -17.61
C ASN A 291 -16.94 21.17 -19.08
N TYR A 292 -16.91 22.17 -19.96
CA TYR A 292 -16.96 22.02 -21.42
C TYR A 292 -15.60 22.31 -22.08
N GLY A 293 -14.51 22.13 -21.34
CA GLY A 293 -13.16 22.38 -21.84
C GLY A 293 -12.51 21.17 -22.49
N GLU A 294 -11.17 21.22 -22.59
CA GLU A 294 -10.38 20.09 -23.10
C GLU A 294 -10.61 18.85 -22.20
N PRO A 295 -11.02 17.71 -22.77
CA PRO A 295 -11.24 16.50 -22.00
C PRO A 295 -9.90 15.97 -21.46
N ILE A 296 -9.97 15.31 -20.32
CA ILE A 296 -8.79 14.67 -19.73
C ILE A 296 -8.41 13.47 -20.61
N LEU A 297 -7.12 13.21 -20.86
CA LEU A 297 -6.74 12.03 -21.64
C LEU A 297 -7.16 10.74 -20.91
N ASP A 298 -7.60 9.73 -21.66
CA ASP A 298 -8.10 8.48 -21.07
C ASP A 298 -7.03 7.76 -20.22
N GLU A 299 -5.75 7.95 -20.55
CA GLU A 299 -4.62 7.44 -19.79
C GLU A 299 -4.41 8.14 -18.43
N ASP A 300 -4.91 9.37 -18.30
CA ASP A 300 -4.75 10.21 -17.12
C ASP A 300 -5.93 10.08 -16.15
N LEU A 301 -7.13 9.74 -16.64
CA LEU A 301 -8.36 9.56 -15.83
C LEU A 301 -8.15 8.70 -14.56
N PRO A 302 -7.44 7.55 -14.60
CA PRO A 302 -7.23 6.74 -13.40
C PRO A 302 -6.41 7.43 -12.31
N PHE A 303 -5.64 8.46 -12.68
CA PHE A 303 -4.63 9.08 -11.82
C PHE A 303 -5.00 10.49 -11.37
N VAL A 304 -6.09 11.11 -11.87
CA VAL A 304 -6.40 12.52 -11.55
C VAL A 304 -6.66 12.80 -10.07
N PHE A 305 -7.07 11.78 -9.32
CA PHE A 305 -7.26 11.86 -7.87
C PHE A 305 -6.03 11.42 -7.08
N GLU A 306 -4.98 10.95 -7.76
CA GLU A 306 -3.70 10.65 -7.14
C GLU A 306 -3.00 11.95 -6.73
N ARG A 307 -2.28 11.87 -5.62
CA ARG A 307 -1.66 13.03 -4.98
C ARG A 307 -0.58 13.61 -5.89
N PHE A 308 -0.58 14.93 -6.06
CA PHE A 308 0.40 15.67 -6.87
C PHE A 308 0.41 15.28 -8.34
N TYR A 309 -0.62 14.57 -8.79
CA TYR A 309 -0.75 14.22 -10.18
C TYR A 309 -1.28 15.42 -10.97
N THR A 310 -0.59 15.72 -12.06
CA THR A 310 -1.00 16.72 -13.04
C THR A 310 -0.87 16.08 -14.43
N ALA A 311 -1.95 16.15 -15.22
CA ALA A 311 -1.96 15.68 -16.60
C ALA A 311 -1.02 16.52 -17.50
N ASP A 312 -0.87 17.81 -17.18
CA ASP A 312 0.01 18.76 -17.86
C ASP A 312 1.49 18.59 -17.46
N LYS A 313 2.17 17.56 -17.96
CA LYS A 313 3.65 17.43 -17.83
C LYS A 313 4.43 18.27 -18.85
N SER A 314 3.77 18.70 -19.94
CA SER A 314 4.41 19.32 -21.10
C SER A 314 4.23 20.84 -21.20
N ARG A 315 3.35 21.45 -20.40
CA ARG A 315 3.14 22.91 -20.34
C ARG A 315 3.84 23.51 -19.12
N PHE A 316 5.17 23.39 -19.09
CA PHE A 316 6.03 24.21 -18.23
C PHE A 316 5.84 25.69 -18.59
N GLY A 317 4.84 26.36 -18.02
CA GLY A 317 4.72 27.80 -18.19
C GLY A 317 3.42 28.49 -17.76
N GLN A 318 2.26 27.83 -17.71
CA GLN A 318 1.00 28.58 -17.50
C GLN A 318 -0.06 27.96 -16.57
N THR A 319 -0.02 26.66 -16.26
CA THR A 319 -1.06 26.04 -15.41
C THR A 319 -0.50 25.53 -14.09
N ASN A 320 -0.18 26.44 -13.16
CA ASN A 320 0.17 26.11 -11.77
C ASN A 320 -1.01 25.43 -11.07
N GLY A 321 -0.96 24.11 -10.90
CA GLY A 321 -1.88 23.37 -10.05
C GLY A 321 -1.05 22.51 -9.11
N SER A 322 -1.29 22.60 -7.80
CA SER A 322 -0.53 21.84 -6.79
C SER A 322 -0.72 20.32 -6.86
N GLY A 323 -1.63 19.83 -7.73
CA GLY A 323 -2.07 18.44 -7.78
C GLY A 323 -2.68 17.92 -6.47
N LEU A 324 -2.99 18.82 -5.52
CA LEU A 324 -3.59 18.46 -4.23
C LEU A 324 -5.11 18.59 -4.22
N GLY A 325 -5.69 19.50 -5.02
CA GLY A 325 -7.11 19.82 -4.94
C GLY A 325 -8.02 18.60 -5.12
N LEU A 326 -7.81 17.82 -6.19
CA LEU A 326 -8.61 16.60 -6.44
C LEU A 326 -8.33 15.48 -5.44
N ALA A 327 -7.10 15.37 -4.94
CA ALA A 327 -6.76 14.42 -3.87
C ALA A 327 -7.46 14.78 -2.54
N ILE A 328 -7.58 16.07 -2.22
CA ILE A 328 -8.37 16.60 -1.09
C ILE A 328 -9.84 16.27 -1.29
N VAL A 329 -10.39 16.48 -2.50
CA VAL A 329 -11.77 16.10 -2.84
C VAL A 329 -12.02 14.62 -2.54
N LYS A 330 -11.17 13.73 -3.08
CA LYS A 330 -11.30 12.29 -2.83
C LYS A 330 -11.23 11.94 -1.35
N SER A 331 -10.26 12.50 -0.63
CA SER A 331 -10.10 12.24 0.82
C SER A 331 -11.32 12.69 1.62
N ILE A 332 -11.88 13.87 1.32
CA ILE A 332 -13.07 14.38 2.03
C ILE A 332 -14.30 13.53 1.71
N ILE A 333 -14.48 13.13 0.45
CA ILE A 333 -15.63 12.31 0.05
C ILE A 333 -15.55 10.91 0.66
N GLU A 334 -14.37 10.28 0.68
CA GLU A 334 -14.15 8.99 1.35
C GLU A 334 -14.38 9.08 2.86
N LEU A 335 -13.98 10.19 3.50
CA LEU A 335 -14.28 10.48 4.91
C LEU A 335 -15.80 10.58 5.18
N HIS A 336 -16.59 10.95 4.17
CA HIS A 336 -18.05 10.97 4.23
C HIS A 336 -18.70 9.65 3.85
N ASP A 337 -17.93 8.57 3.68
CA ASP A 337 -18.40 7.26 3.22
C ASP A 337 -19.00 7.33 1.79
N GLY A 338 -18.59 8.33 1.01
CA GLY A 338 -19.04 8.56 -0.36
C GLY A 338 -18.03 8.11 -1.41
N THR A 339 -18.36 8.33 -2.68
CA THR A 339 -17.48 8.04 -3.82
C THR A 339 -17.37 9.23 -4.76
N VAL A 340 -16.18 9.49 -5.28
CA VAL A 340 -15.95 10.47 -6.35
C VAL A 340 -15.34 9.77 -7.57
N THR A 341 -15.83 10.10 -8.77
CA THR A 341 -15.32 9.58 -10.04
C THR A 341 -15.24 10.69 -11.08
N VAL A 342 -14.45 10.49 -12.13
CA VAL A 342 -14.35 11.40 -13.27
C VAL A 342 -14.61 10.62 -14.56
N HIS A 343 -15.34 11.23 -15.49
CA HIS A 343 -15.62 10.62 -16.79
C HIS A 343 -15.59 11.69 -17.90
N ASN A 344 -15.12 11.32 -19.07
CA ASN A 344 -15.30 12.12 -20.27
C ASN A 344 -16.67 11.82 -20.90
N LEU A 345 -17.49 12.84 -21.10
CA LEU A 345 -18.78 12.77 -21.77
C LEU A 345 -18.68 13.47 -23.14
N GLY A 346 -18.00 12.83 -24.08
CA GLY A 346 -17.64 13.43 -25.35
C GLY A 346 -16.59 14.53 -25.16
N HIS A 347 -16.93 15.78 -25.47
CA HIS A 347 -16.05 16.95 -25.28
C HIS A 347 -16.29 17.65 -23.93
N ARG A 348 -16.59 16.88 -22.89
CA ARG A 348 -16.91 17.41 -21.56
C ARG A 348 -16.29 16.53 -20.51
N THR A 349 -15.86 17.12 -19.41
CA THR A 349 -15.36 16.40 -18.24
C THR A 349 -16.41 16.51 -17.14
N ALA A 350 -16.81 15.37 -16.58
CA ALA A 350 -17.82 15.29 -15.52
C ALA A 350 -17.22 14.65 -14.27
N PHE A 351 -17.17 15.41 -13.18
CA PHE A 351 -16.87 14.90 -11.85
C PHE A 351 -18.16 14.50 -11.16
N GLU A 352 -18.29 13.22 -10.81
CA GLU A 352 -19.48 12.65 -10.18
C GLU A 352 -19.20 12.29 -8.72
N ILE A 353 -19.97 12.85 -7.79
CA ILE A 353 -19.91 12.61 -6.35
C ILE A 353 -21.18 11.92 -5.89
N ARG A 354 -21.03 10.88 -5.06
CA ARG A 354 -22.14 10.18 -4.38
C ARG A 354 -21.96 10.27 -2.87
N LEU A 355 -23.02 10.68 -2.17
CA LEU A 355 -23.06 10.88 -0.72
C LEU A 355 -24.34 10.28 -0.13
N GLN A 356 -24.29 9.77 1.10
CA GLN A 356 -25.43 9.15 1.80
C GLN A 356 -26.21 10.09 2.72
#